data_AF-A7SUY0-F1
#
_entry.id   AF-A7SUY0-F1
#
_cell.length_a   1.000
_cell.length_b   1.000
_cell.length_c   1.000
_cell.angle_alpha   90.00
_cell.angle_beta   90.00
_cell.angle_gamma   90.00
#
_symmetry.space_group_name_H-M   'P 1'
#
loop_
_entity.id
_entity.type
_entity.pdbx_description
1 polymer ?
#
loop_
_entity_poly.entity_id
_entity_poly.type
_entity_poly.pdbx_seq_one_letter_code
_entity_poly.pdbx_strand_id
1 'polypeptide(L)'
;FVNPLRQACIVPLNVLNTIFSNIEGIEAINKELLSHMETLGVGDAFLAMAPFIKLYSTYANNFEAASRLLQEWEKKSPEFSAFITRQEALEECQGLNIRALLITPVQRVPRYVIGIY
;
A
#
# COMPACT_ATOMS: atom_id res chain seq x y z
N PHE A 1 -4.39 -6.49 8.19
CA PHE A 1 -2.98 -6.89 7.99
C PHE A 1 -1.99 -6.31 9.01
N VAL A 2 -1.72 -4.99 9.08
CA VAL A 2 -0.64 -4.41 9.92
C VAL A 2 -0.78 -4.69 11.43
N ASN A 3 -1.93 -4.33 12.01
CA ASN A 3 -2.20 -4.50 13.44
C ASN A 3 -2.11 -5.95 13.92
N PRO A 4 -2.77 -6.93 13.26
CA PRO A 4 -2.69 -8.32 13.72
C PRO A 4 -1.29 -8.92 13.48
N LEU A 5 -0.53 -8.48 12.47
CA LEU A 5 0.88 -8.89 12.30
C LEU A 5 1.80 -8.35 13.41
N ARG A 6 1.58 -7.10 13.86
CA ARG A 6 2.29 -6.52 15.00
C ARG A 6 1.98 -7.26 16.30
N GLN A 7 0.74 -7.70 16.50
CA GLN A 7 0.33 -8.46 17.70
C GLN A 7 0.79 -9.91 17.67
N ALA A 8 0.79 -10.56 16.52
CA ALA A 8 1.18 -11.96 16.39
C ALA A 8 2.70 -12.17 16.53
N CYS A 9 3.51 -11.11 16.38
CA CYS A 9 4.97 -11.12 16.55
C CYS A 9 5.70 -12.19 15.70
N ILE A 10 5.11 -12.59 14.57
CA ILE A 10 5.59 -13.66 13.67
C ILE A 10 6.81 -13.21 12.85
N VAL A 11 6.89 -11.90 12.58
CA VAL A 11 8.01 -11.26 11.88
C VAL A 11 8.56 -10.12 12.73
N PRO A 12 9.88 -9.89 12.69
CA PRO A 12 10.47 -8.79 13.42
C PRO A 12 9.98 -7.45 12.86
N LEU A 13 9.81 -6.48 13.76
CA LEU A 13 9.23 -5.16 13.48
C LEU A 13 9.94 -4.42 12.34
N ASN A 14 11.24 -4.65 12.14
CA ASN A 14 12.00 -4.06 11.03
C ASN A 14 11.49 -4.56 9.67
N VAL A 15 11.20 -5.86 9.52
CA VAL A 15 10.67 -6.46 8.30
C VAL A 15 9.25 -5.97 8.04
N LEU A 16 8.44 -5.96 9.10
CA LEU A 16 7.07 -5.46 9.05
C LEU A 16 7.05 -3.98 8.66
N ASN A 17 7.91 -3.16 9.26
CA ASN A 17 8.08 -1.77 8.85
C ASN A 17 8.55 -1.68 7.39
N THR A 18 9.50 -2.49 6.92
CA THR A 18 9.90 -2.41 5.49
C THR A 18 8.76 -2.75 4.53
N ILE A 19 7.92 -3.73 4.89
CA ILE A 19 6.77 -4.15 4.07
C ILE A 19 5.66 -3.08 4.08
N PHE A 20 5.37 -2.47 5.24
CA PHE A 20 4.20 -1.60 5.43
C PHE A 20 4.51 -0.09 5.51
N SER A 21 5.74 0.32 5.79
CA SER A 21 6.14 1.74 5.96
C SER A 21 5.90 2.57 4.70
N ASN A 22 5.84 1.94 3.54
CA ASN A 22 5.53 2.62 2.29
C ASN A 22 4.02 2.87 2.10
N ILE A 23 3.15 2.01 2.67
CA ILE A 23 1.68 2.22 2.62
C ILE A 23 1.31 3.47 3.40
N GLU A 24 1.88 3.68 4.59
CA GLU A 24 1.55 4.84 5.42
C GLU A 24 1.84 6.15 4.67
N GLY A 25 2.93 6.21 3.89
CA GLY A 25 3.25 7.37 3.06
C GLY A 25 2.24 7.60 1.93
N ILE A 26 1.82 6.56 1.22
CA ILE A 26 0.79 6.66 0.17
C ILE A 26 -0.58 6.94 0.74
N GLU A 27 -0.92 6.35 1.88
CA GLU A 27 -2.19 6.56 2.56
C GLU A 27 -2.29 8.02 3.01
N ALA A 28 -1.21 8.58 3.57
CA ALA A 28 -1.12 10.00 3.91
C ALA A 28 -1.32 10.88 2.68
N ILE A 29 -0.61 10.61 1.58
CA ILE A 29 -0.77 11.36 0.31
C ILE A 29 -2.18 11.22 -0.25
N ASN A 30 -2.78 10.01 -0.21
CA ASN A 30 -4.15 9.79 -0.69
C ASN A 30 -5.18 10.52 0.17
N LYS A 31 -4.99 10.56 1.50
CA LYS A 31 -5.85 11.34 2.40
C LYS A 31 -5.73 12.82 2.14
N GLU A 32 -4.50 13.29 1.91
CA GLU A 32 -4.23 14.68 1.57
C GLU A 32 -4.85 15.05 0.21
N LEU A 33 -4.68 14.20 -0.81
CA LEU A 33 -5.33 14.36 -2.12
C LEU A 33 -6.84 14.44 -1.99
N LEU A 34 -7.45 13.52 -1.24
CA LEU A 34 -8.90 13.49 -1.04
C LEU A 34 -9.38 14.77 -0.36
N SER A 35 -8.68 15.21 0.70
CA SER A 35 -8.98 16.48 1.38
C SER A 35 -8.90 17.65 0.40
N HIS A 36 -7.86 17.72 -0.43
CA HIS A 36 -7.71 18.79 -1.42
C HIS A 36 -8.80 18.73 -2.50
N MET A 37 -9.20 17.53 -2.94
CA MET A 37 -10.28 17.35 -3.94
C MET A 37 -11.63 17.82 -3.38
N GLU A 38 -11.90 17.57 -2.10
CA GLU A 38 -13.13 18.03 -1.43
C GLU A 38 -13.14 19.56 -1.22
N THR A 39 -11.98 20.19 -0.98
CA THR A 39 -11.90 21.63 -0.68
C THR A 39 -11.69 22.52 -1.90
N LEU A 40 -10.85 22.11 -2.85
CA LEU A 40 -10.37 22.93 -3.97
C LEU A 40 -10.95 22.48 -5.32
N GLY A 41 -11.61 21.32 -5.35
CA GLY A 41 -12.03 20.68 -6.59
C GLY A 41 -10.90 19.86 -7.22
N VAL A 42 -11.28 18.95 -8.12
CA VAL A 42 -10.39 17.92 -8.68
C VAL A 42 -9.16 18.52 -9.36
N GLY A 43 -9.33 19.55 -10.19
CA GLY A 43 -8.23 20.14 -10.97
C GLY A 43 -7.12 20.78 -10.12
N ASP A 44 -7.49 21.62 -9.15
CA ASP A 44 -6.53 22.33 -8.30
C ASP A 44 -5.86 21.40 -7.28
N ALA A 45 -6.59 20.39 -6.80
CA ALA A 45 -6.02 19.33 -5.96
C ALA A 45 -4.92 18.55 -6.71
N PHE A 46 -5.13 18.25 -8.00
CA PHE A 46 -4.12 17.58 -8.82
C PHE A 46 -2.90 18.45 -9.08
N LEU A 47 -3.08 19.75 -9.31
CA LEU A 47 -1.96 20.69 -9.43
C LEU A 47 -1.15 20.80 -8.14
N ALA A 48 -1.83 20.85 -6.98
CA ALA A 48 -1.18 20.84 -5.67
C ALA A 48 -0.42 19.52 -5.41
N MET A 49 -0.94 18.40 -5.92
CA MET A 49 -0.35 17.06 -5.75
C MET A 49 0.63 16.67 -6.86
N ALA A 50 0.77 17.46 -7.92
CA ALA A 50 1.73 17.25 -9.02
C ALA A 50 3.18 16.97 -8.55
N PRO A 51 3.76 17.71 -7.58
CA PRO A 51 5.09 17.38 -7.05
C PRO A 51 5.15 16.03 -6.31
N PHE A 52 4.02 15.56 -5.78
CA PHE A 52 3.92 14.27 -5.07
C PHE A 52 3.68 13.09 -6.02
N ILE A 53 3.33 13.31 -7.29
CA ILE A 53 3.29 12.24 -8.31
C ILE A 53 4.67 11.54 -8.40
N LYS A 54 5.76 12.28 -8.21
CA LYS A 54 7.12 11.71 -8.17
C LYS A 54 7.33 10.79 -6.97
N LEU A 55 6.65 11.04 -5.84
CA LEU A 55 6.66 10.12 -4.70
C LEU A 55 5.93 8.80 -5.00
N TYR A 56 4.92 8.80 -5.88
CA TYR A 56 4.30 7.54 -6.31
C TYR A 56 5.27 6.66 -7.11
N SER A 57 6.20 7.24 -7.87
CA SER A 57 7.28 6.47 -8.51
C SER A 57 8.24 5.87 -7.48
N THR A 58 8.60 6.62 -6.43
CA THR A 58 9.39 6.10 -5.31
C THR A 58 8.64 4.99 -4.58
N TYR A 59 7.34 5.16 -4.34
CA TYR A 59 6.50 4.12 -3.76
C TYR A 59 6.43 2.88 -4.65
N ALA A 60 6.27 3.03 -5.97
CA ALA A 60 6.22 1.90 -6.88
C ALA A 60 7.50 1.06 -6.85
N ASN A 61 8.67 1.72 -6.82
CA ASN A 61 9.96 1.04 -6.64
C ASN A 61 10.05 0.34 -5.27
N ASN A 62 9.62 1.02 -4.21
CA ASN A 62 9.65 0.46 -2.87
C ASN A 62 8.63 -0.68 -2.66
N PHE A 63 7.49 -0.63 -3.36
CA PHE A 63 6.49 -1.69 -3.39
C PHE A 63 7.07 -2.97 -3.98
N GLU A 64 7.89 -2.88 -5.03
CA GLU A 64 8.58 -4.04 -5.59
C GLU A 64 9.50 -4.69 -4.54
N ALA A 65 10.28 -3.88 -3.80
CA ALA A 65 11.12 -4.36 -2.71
C ALA A 65 10.31 -5.00 -1.58
N ALA A 66 9.22 -4.36 -1.14
CA ALA A 66 8.31 -4.89 -0.13
C ALA A 66 7.65 -6.21 -0.58
N SER A 67 7.24 -6.30 -1.85
CA SER A 67 6.62 -7.50 -2.44
C SER A 67 7.61 -8.66 -2.52
N ARG A 68 8.88 -8.40 -2.87
CA ARG A 68 9.95 -9.41 -2.80
C ARG A 68 10.17 -9.89 -1.38
N LEU A 69 10.31 -8.97 -0.42
CA LEU A 69 10.51 -9.30 0.99
C LEU A 69 9.36 -10.15 1.55
N LEU A 70 8.11 -9.81 1.19
CA LEU A 70 6.94 -10.58 1.56
C LEU A 70 7.01 -12.02 1.01
N GLN A 71 7.45 -12.20 -0.24
CA GLN A 71 7.60 -13.52 -0.86
C GLN A 71 8.70 -14.35 -0.22
N GLU A 72 9.82 -13.72 0.14
CA GLU A 72 10.89 -14.37 0.87
C GLU A 72 10.42 -14.85 2.23
N TRP A 73 9.67 -14.02 2.97
CA TRP A 73 9.16 -14.39 4.29
C TRP A 73 8.05 -15.45 4.23
N GLU A 74 7.18 -15.44 3.23
CA GLU A 74 6.22 -16.52 2.97
C GLU A 74 6.91 -17.86 2.72
N LYS A 75 8.03 -17.87 1.99
CA LYS A 75 8.82 -19.09 1.75
C LYS A 75 9.64 -19.52 2.95
N LYS A 76 10.18 -18.55 3.69
CA LYS A 76 11.08 -18.77 4.83
C LYS A 76 10.33 -19.21 6.08
N SER A 77 9.13 -18.70 6.30
CA SER A 77 8.33 -18.98 7.50
C SER A 77 6.95 -19.51 7.10
N PRO A 78 6.69 -20.82 7.28
CA PRO A 78 5.37 -21.41 7.10
C PRO A 78 4.32 -20.76 8.01
N GLU A 79 4.72 -20.31 9.19
CA GLU A 79 3.86 -19.62 10.16
C GLU A 79 3.42 -18.25 9.64
N PHE A 80 4.34 -17.51 9.00
CA PHE A 80 4.02 -16.26 8.33
C PHE A 80 3.07 -16.48 7.14
N SER A 81 3.35 -17.49 6.32
CA SER A 81 2.49 -17.86 5.18
C SER A 81 1.07 -18.22 5.64
N ALA A 82 0.94 -19.09 6.65
CA ALA A 82 -0.37 -19.47 7.20
C ALA A 82 -1.12 -18.27 7.82
N PHE A 83 -0.40 -17.33 8.43
CA PHE A 83 -0.98 -16.10 8.94
C PHE A 83 -1.51 -15.19 7.83
N ILE A 84 -0.74 -14.98 6.75
CA ILE A 84 -1.17 -14.20 5.60
C ILE A 84 -2.42 -14.84 4.98
N THR A 85 -2.41 -16.16 4.72
CA THR A 85 -3.58 -16.86 4.18
C THR A 85 -4.81 -16.74 5.09
N ARG A 86 -4.64 -16.82 6.42
CA ARG A 86 -5.75 -16.58 7.37
C ARG A 86 -6.30 -15.16 7.29
N GLN A 87 -5.42 -14.17 7.14
CA GLN A 87 -5.84 -12.78 7.01
C GLN A 87 -6.53 -12.54 5.67
N GLU A 88 -6.03 -13.10 4.58
CA GLU A 88 -6.66 -13.01 3.25
C GLU A 88 -8.04 -13.67 3.21
N ALA A 89 -8.26 -14.69 4.06
CA ALA A 89 -9.55 -15.34 4.23
C ALA A 89 -10.57 -14.54 5.06
N LEU A 90 -10.19 -13.40 5.67
CA LEU A 90 -11.14 -12.53 6.36
C LEU A 90 -12.05 -11.81 5.36
N GLU A 91 -13.32 -11.64 5.71
CA GLU A 91 -14.30 -10.93 4.87
C GLU A 91 -13.89 -9.47 4.60
N GLU A 92 -13.15 -8.84 5.51
CA GLU A 92 -12.60 -7.49 5.36
C GLU A 92 -11.63 -7.37 4.16
N CYS A 93 -10.98 -8.46 3.79
CA CYS A 93 -10.07 -8.50 2.64
C CYS A 93 -10.80 -8.69 1.32
N GLN A 94 -12.10 -9.01 1.33
CA GLN A 94 -12.92 -9.28 0.15
C GLN A 94 -12.30 -10.30 -0.83
N GLY A 95 -11.52 -11.26 -0.29
CA GLY A 95 -10.77 -12.23 -1.10
C GLY A 95 -9.58 -11.64 -1.86
N LEU A 96 -9.15 -10.42 -1.55
CA LEU A 96 -7.96 -9.80 -2.11
C LEU A 96 -6.72 -10.17 -1.30
N ASN A 97 -5.69 -10.59 -2.03
CA ASN A 97 -4.40 -10.89 -1.45
C ASN A 97 -3.71 -9.62 -0.95
N ILE A 98 -2.82 -9.73 0.03
CA ILE A 98 -2.10 -8.57 0.57
C ILE A 98 -1.34 -7.82 -0.53
N ARG A 99 -0.81 -8.53 -1.52
CA ARG A 99 -0.16 -7.95 -2.71
C ARG A 99 -1.14 -7.17 -3.59
N ALA A 100 -2.37 -7.68 -3.76
CA ALA A 100 -3.41 -7.02 -4.53
C ALA A 100 -3.91 -5.74 -3.85
N LEU A 101 -3.95 -5.72 -2.52
CA LEU A 101 -4.22 -4.52 -1.73
C LEU A 101 -3.06 -3.51 -1.77
N LEU A 102 -1.83 -4.00 -1.78
CA LEU A 102 -0.64 -3.15 -1.88
C LEU A 102 -0.43 -2.51 -3.25
N ILE A 103 -0.88 -3.16 -4.33
CA ILE A 103 -0.77 -2.66 -5.71
C ILE A 103 -1.92 -1.72 -6.09
N THR A 104 -3.03 -1.74 -5.36
CA THR A 104 -4.21 -0.90 -5.65
C THR A 104 -3.88 0.60 -5.73
N PRO A 105 -3.03 1.16 -4.84
CA PRO A 105 -2.60 2.55 -4.95
C PRO A 105 -1.73 2.80 -6.19
N VAL A 106 -0.83 1.88 -6.53
CA VAL A 106 0.02 1.98 -7.74
C VAL A 106 -0.84 2.01 -9.00
N GLN A 107 -1.91 1.20 -9.05
CA GLN A 107 -2.83 1.13 -10.18
C GLN A 107 -3.82 2.31 -10.26
N ARG A 108 -4.09 3.00 -9.14
CA ARG A 108 -4.98 4.17 -9.13
C ARG A 108 -4.34 5.42 -9.71
N VAL A 109 -3.04 5.62 -9.51
CA VAL A 109 -2.30 6.78 -10.06
C VAL A 109 -2.49 6.97 -11.57
N PRO A 110 -2.24 5.95 -12.43
CA PRO A 110 -2.43 6.11 -13.86
C PRO A 110 -3.88 6.42 -14.26
N ARG A 111 -4.88 5.94 -13.50
CA ARG A 111 -6.29 6.27 -13.78
C ARG A 111 -6.61 7.76 -13.54
N TYR A 112 -5.99 8.37 -12.54
CA TYR A 112 -6.15 9.80 -12.30
C TYR A 112 -5.46 10.65 -13.39
N VAL A 113 -4.28 10.22 -13.85
CA VAL A 113 -3.55 10.91 -14.93
C VAL A 113 -4.30 10.85 -16.27
N ILE A 114 -4.98 9.72 -16.55
CA ILE A 114 -5.73 9.52 -17.81
C ILE A 114 -7.06 10.29 -17.83
N GLY A 115 -7.67 10.57 -16.68
CA GLY A 115 -8.95 11.32 -16.60
C GLY A 115 -8.83 12.82 -16.84
N ILE A 116 -7.62 13.35 -17.09
CA ILE A 116 -7.33 14.78 -17.28
C ILE A 116 -7.08 15.13 -18.76
N TYR A 117 -7.24 14.17 -19.68
CA TYR A 117 -7.17 14.42 -21.14
C TYR A 117 -8.56 14.51 -21.78
#